data_AF-A0A968XA02-F1
#
_entry.id   AF-A0A968XA02-F1
#
_cell.length_a   1.000
_cell.length_b   1.000
_cell.length_c   1.000
_cell.angle_alpha   90.00
_cell.angle_beta   90.00
_cell.angle_gamma   90.00
#
_symmetry.space_group_name_H-M   'P 1'
#
loop_
_entity.id
_entity.type
_entity.pdbx_description
1 polymer ?
#
loop_
_entity_poly.entity_id
_entity_poly.type
_entity_poly.pdbx_seq_one_letter_code
_entity_poly.pdbx_strand_id
1 'polypeptide(L)'
;MKSQQLKLNLLKAVTMAIALIATFITINLAAQPALSIRPAPPAAQASGTEPFWDVTVTPKGIVYNTPEGKPVTFPYTPPIQAQGRPEDVAFVYRLQKGRQQGILTFQKNTCNNGMSDISSTTTQPYCT
;
A
#
# COMPACT_ATOMS: atom_id res chain seq x y z
N MET A 1 -38.96 50.47 -4.14
CA MET A 1 -39.31 49.02 -4.19
C MET A 1 -38.28 48.17 -4.98
N LYS A 2 -37.71 48.64 -6.10
CA LYS A 2 -36.76 47.89 -6.95
C LYS A 2 -35.43 47.49 -6.27
N SER A 3 -34.88 48.37 -5.43
CA SER A 3 -33.63 48.13 -4.68
C SER A 3 -33.76 47.01 -3.62
N GLN A 4 -34.93 46.90 -2.97
CA GLN A 4 -35.19 45.84 -1.97
C GLN A 4 -35.33 44.46 -2.63
N GLN A 5 -35.97 44.40 -3.81
CA GLN A 5 -36.07 43.17 -4.61
C GLN A 5 -34.70 42.70 -5.12
N LEU A 6 -33.83 43.62 -5.53
CA LEU A 6 -32.47 43.29 -5.97
C LEU A 6 -31.63 42.67 -4.83
N LYS A 7 -31.72 43.24 -3.61
CA LYS A 7 -31.05 42.71 -2.42
C LYS A 7 -31.57 41.32 -2.04
N LEU A 8 -32.88 41.10 -2.14
CA LEU A 8 -33.49 39.81 -1.83
C LEU A 8 -33.08 38.72 -2.83
N ASN A 9 -33.03 39.05 -4.12
CA ASN A 9 -32.59 38.11 -5.15
C ASN A 9 -31.09 37.79 -5.05
N LEU A 10 -30.27 38.78 -4.70
CA LEU A 10 -28.84 38.58 -4.45
C LEU A 10 -28.61 37.70 -3.22
N LEU A 11 -29.36 37.91 -2.13
CA LEU A 11 -29.26 37.09 -0.92
C LEU A 11 -29.64 35.62 -1.18
N LYS A 12 -30.70 35.39 -1.96
CA LYS A 12 -31.13 34.04 -2.39
C LYS A 12 -30.07 33.36 -3.27
N ALA A 13 -29.47 34.10 -4.21
CA ALA A 13 -28.41 33.56 -5.08
C ALA A 13 -27.15 33.17 -4.30
N VAL A 14 -26.73 33.99 -3.34
CA VAL A 14 -25.56 33.71 -2.48
C VAL A 14 -25.82 32.51 -1.57
N THR A 15 -27.00 32.42 -0.95
CA THR A 15 -27.34 31.26 -0.12
C THR A 15 -27.40 29.96 -0.92
N MET A 16 -27.93 29.99 -2.15
CA MET A 16 -27.96 28.82 -3.03
C MET A 16 -26.55 28.40 -3.50
N ALA A 17 -25.68 29.38 -3.80
CA ALA A 17 -24.29 29.10 -4.17
C ALA A 17 -23.49 28.48 -3.02
N ILE A 18 -23.66 28.97 -1.79
CA ILE A 18 -23.01 28.41 -0.60
C ILE A 18 -23.50 26.97 -0.35
N ALA A 19 -24.81 26.70 -0.51
CA ALA A 19 -25.37 25.37 -0.35
C ALA A 19 -24.80 24.37 -1.37
N LEU A 20 -24.61 24.79 -2.63
CA LEU A 20 -24.01 23.98 -3.70
C LEU A 20 -22.53 23.68 -3.44
N ILE A 21 -21.76 24.67 -2.98
CA ILE A 21 -20.34 24.49 -2.66
C ILE A 21 -20.20 23.53 -1.47
N ALA A 22 -21.02 23.67 -0.42
CA ALA A 22 -21.00 22.79 0.75
C ALA A 22 -21.39 21.34 0.40
N THR A 23 -22.31 21.14 -0.54
CA THR A 23 -22.63 19.79 -1.06
C THR A 23 -21.48 19.23 -1.89
N PHE A 24 -20.84 20.01 -2.74
CA PHE A 24 -19.70 19.55 -3.54
C PHE A 24 -18.51 19.12 -2.66
N ILE A 25 -18.24 19.85 -1.58
CA ILE A 25 -17.14 19.51 -0.64
C ILE A 25 -17.46 18.20 0.11
N THR A 26 -18.70 18.02 0.57
CA THR A 26 -19.09 16.78 1.29
C THR A 26 -19.05 15.54 0.40
N ILE A 27 -19.39 15.65 -0.89
CA ILE A 27 -19.29 14.53 -1.84
C ILE A 27 -17.83 14.10 -2.03
N ASN A 28 -16.88 15.04 -2.10
CA ASN A 28 -15.46 14.73 -2.33
C ASN A 28 -14.71 14.25 -1.08
N LEU A 29 -15.17 14.60 0.13
CA LEU A 29 -14.52 14.17 1.37
C LEU A 29 -14.79 12.69 1.72
N ALA A 30 -15.92 12.14 1.25
CA ALA A 30 -16.33 10.75 1.52
C ALA A 30 -15.61 9.69 0.64
N ALA A 31 -14.83 10.11 -0.36
CA ALA A 31 -14.21 9.21 -1.34
C ALA A 31 -12.71 8.98 -1.10
N GLN A 32 -12.23 9.06 0.13
CA GLN A 32 -10.87 8.61 0.43
C GLN A 32 -10.88 7.08 0.51
N PRO A 33 -10.07 6.37 -0.30
CA PRO A 33 -9.92 4.93 -0.14
C PRO A 33 -9.31 4.67 1.23
N ALA A 34 -10.08 4.04 2.12
CA ALA A 34 -9.53 3.57 3.38
C ALA A 34 -8.41 2.57 3.05
N LEU A 35 -7.22 2.79 3.61
CA LEU A 35 -6.17 1.77 3.61
C LEU A 35 -6.75 0.55 4.33
N SER A 36 -7.06 -0.51 3.58
CA SER A 36 -7.53 -1.77 4.16
C SER A 36 -6.35 -2.46 4.82
N ILE A 37 -6.19 -2.23 6.13
CA ILE A 37 -5.16 -2.90 6.95
C ILE A 37 -5.67 -4.31 7.22
N ARG A 38 -5.14 -5.30 6.48
CA ARG A 38 -5.40 -6.72 6.71
C ARG A 38 -4.33 -7.33 7.63
N PRO A 39 -4.65 -8.42 8.35
CA PRO A 39 -3.62 -9.20 9.03
C PRO A 39 -2.61 -9.66 7.98
N ALA A 40 -1.35 -9.32 8.19
CA ALA A 40 -0.29 -9.77 7.29
C ALA A 40 -0.15 -11.29 7.35
N PRO A 41 0.32 -11.91 6.25
CA PRO A 41 0.65 -13.33 6.27
C PRO A 41 1.61 -13.65 7.44
N PRO A 42 1.42 -14.81 8.12
CA PRO A 42 2.12 -15.16 9.36
C PRO A 42 3.65 -15.18 9.25
N ALA A 43 4.17 -15.35 8.04
CA ALA A 43 5.51 -14.97 7.61
C ALA A 43 5.53 -15.00 6.08
N ALA A 44 6.40 -14.23 5.44
CA ALA A 44 6.67 -14.36 4.01
C ALA A 44 8.18 -14.45 3.78
N GLN A 45 8.61 -15.30 2.85
CA GLN A 45 10.02 -15.47 2.49
C GLN A 45 10.16 -15.48 0.96
N ALA A 46 11.19 -14.80 0.47
CA ALA A 46 11.62 -14.84 -0.93
C ALA A 46 13.14 -14.99 -0.99
N SER A 47 13.63 -15.63 -2.04
CA SER A 47 15.06 -15.73 -2.31
C SER A 47 15.35 -15.63 -3.80
N GLY A 48 16.50 -15.07 -4.14
CA GLY A 48 17.03 -14.98 -5.49
C GLY A 48 18.38 -15.66 -5.59
N THR A 49 18.66 -16.21 -6.77
CA THR A 49 19.87 -16.99 -7.04
C THR A 49 21.01 -16.13 -7.58
N GLU A 50 20.76 -15.10 -8.40
CA GLU A 50 21.83 -14.22 -8.86
C GLU A 50 21.37 -12.75 -9.08
N PRO A 51 21.99 -11.77 -8.38
CA PRO A 51 22.86 -11.97 -7.21
C PRO A 51 22.12 -12.77 -6.12
N PHE A 52 22.82 -13.52 -5.28
CA PHE A 52 22.20 -14.29 -4.21
C PHE A 52 21.60 -13.34 -3.15
N TRP A 53 20.34 -13.55 -2.80
CA TRP A 53 19.70 -12.78 -1.73
C TRP A 53 18.53 -13.52 -1.12
N ASP A 54 18.16 -13.14 0.10
CA ASP A 54 16.90 -13.54 0.73
C ASP A 54 16.23 -12.36 1.44
N VAL A 55 14.90 -12.43 1.51
CA VAL A 55 14.05 -11.52 2.26
C VAL A 55 13.13 -12.33 3.14
N THR A 56 13.14 -12.05 4.45
CA THR A 56 12.22 -12.63 5.41
C THR A 56 11.37 -11.55 6.07
N VAL A 57 10.05 -11.70 6.01
CA VAL A 57 9.07 -10.83 6.68
C VAL A 57 8.41 -11.59 7.83
N THR A 58 8.50 -11.01 9.03
CA THR A 58 7.80 -11.48 10.23
C THR A 58 7.24 -10.28 10.99
N PRO A 59 6.33 -10.48 11.95
CA PRO A 59 5.91 -9.42 12.86
C PRO A 59 7.06 -8.78 13.67
N LYS A 60 8.23 -9.42 13.75
CA LYS A 60 9.44 -8.88 14.40
C LYS A 60 10.22 -7.91 13.53
N GLY A 61 10.03 -7.97 12.20
CA GLY A 61 10.78 -7.15 11.25
C GLY A 61 10.87 -7.76 9.86
N ILE A 62 11.43 -6.97 8.95
CA ILE A 62 11.75 -7.36 7.57
C ILE A 62 13.27 -7.42 7.46
N VAL A 63 13.82 -8.58 7.14
CA VAL A 63 15.27 -8.79 7.03
C VAL A 63 15.63 -9.03 5.58
N TYR A 64 16.53 -8.23 5.03
CA TYR A 64 17.16 -8.44 3.74
C TYR A 64 18.59 -8.92 3.95
N ASN A 65 19.00 -9.96 3.24
CA ASN A 65 20.29 -10.59 3.40
C ASN A 65 20.92 -10.92 2.03
N THR A 66 22.25 -10.79 1.97
CA THR A 66 23.09 -11.04 0.78
C THR A 66 24.43 -11.61 1.26
N PRO A 67 25.09 -12.53 0.53
CA PRO A 67 26.39 -13.05 0.94
C PRO A 67 27.49 -11.99 1.04
N GLU A 68 27.39 -10.92 0.26
CA GLU A 68 28.42 -9.89 0.13
C GLU A 68 28.38 -8.86 1.28
N GLY A 69 27.29 -8.83 2.05
CA GLY A 69 27.00 -7.77 3.01
C GLY A 69 26.51 -8.26 4.37
N LYS A 70 26.35 -7.30 5.30
CA LYS A 70 25.66 -7.55 6.57
C LYS A 70 24.14 -7.49 6.35
N PRO A 71 23.34 -8.35 7.01
CA PRO A 71 21.89 -8.27 6.93
C PRO A 71 21.36 -6.89 7.31
N VAL A 72 20.37 -6.41 6.55
CA VAL A 72 19.67 -5.15 6.80
C VAL A 72 18.28 -5.45 7.33
N THR A 73 18.03 -5.08 8.58
CA THR A 73 16.70 -5.21 9.21
C THR A 73 15.94 -3.90 9.16
N PHE A 74 14.74 -3.92 8.59
CA PHE A 74 13.74 -2.86 8.64
C PHE A 74 12.67 -3.18 9.69
N PRO A 75 12.08 -2.17 10.36
CA PRO A 75 10.89 -2.36 11.18
C PRO A 75 9.75 -2.99 10.38
N TYR A 76 8.94 -3.80 11.04
CA TYR A 76 7.74 -4.33 10.41
C TYR A 76 6.69 -3.23 10.25
N THR A 77 6.18 -3.07 9.03
CA THR A 77 5.05 -2.20 8.72
C THR A 77 3.94 -3.06 8.10
N PRO A 78 2.66 -2.91 8.49
CA PRO A 78 1.57 -3.61 7.83
C PRO A 78 1.58 -3.36 6.30
N PRO A 79 1.39 -4.40 5.48
CA PRO A 79 1.39 -4.24 4.03
C PRO A 79 0.17 -3.46 3.56
N ILE A 80 0.37 -2.70 2.49
CA ILE A 80 -0.69 -2.03 1.76
C ILE A 80 -1.18 -2.98 0.66
N GLN A 81 -2.50 -3.06 0.50
CA GLN A 81 -3.13 -3.76 -0.62
C GLN A 81 -2.94 -2.96 -1.91
N ALA A 82 -2.57 -3.64 -2.99
CA ALA A 82 -2.58 -3.03 -4.31
C ALA A 82 -4.03 -2.77 -4.75
N GLN A 83 -4.41 -1.51 -4.96
CA GLN A 83 -5.78 -1.13 -5.32
C GLN A 83 -6.24 -1.87 -6.58
N GLY A 84 -7.40 -2.53 -6.50
CA GLY A 84 -7.99 -3.26 -7.63
C GLY A 84 -7.44 -4.66 -7.89
N ARG A 85 -6.60 -5.23 -7.01
CA ARG A 85 -6.16 -6.63 -7.10
C ARG A 85 -6.85 -7.52 -6.05
N PRO A 86 -7.07 -8.82 -6.37
CA PRO A 86 -7.52 -9.79 -5.38
C PRO A 86 -6.54 -9.88 -4.20
N GLU A 87 -7.10 -10.18 -3.03
CA GLU A 87 -6.52 -9.94 -1.70
C GLU A 87 -5.30 -10.81 -1.37
N ASP A 88 -5.00 -11.81 -2.20
CA ASP A 88 -3.92 -12.77 -2.05
C ASP A 88 -2.84 -12.65 -3.14
N VAL A 89 -2.97 -11.70 -4.07
CA VAL A 89 -2.11 -11.61 -5.25
C VAL A 89 -0.85 -10.79 -4.98
N ALA A 90 -0.94 -9.69 -4.22
CA ALA A 90 0.23 -8.86 -3.95
C ALA A 90 0.17 -8.09 -2.62
N PHE A 91 1.29 -8.03 -1.91
CA PHE A 91 1.50 -7.24 -0.70
C PHE A 91 2.59 -6.20 -0.92
N VAL A 92 2.36 -4.96 -0.53
CA VAL A 92 3.36 -3.89 -0.66
C VAL A 92 3.78 -3.38 0.72
N TYR A 93 5.05 -3.52 1.04
CA TYR A 93 5.67 -3.03 2.28
C TYR A 93 6.45 -1.74 2.00
N ARG A 94 6.25 -0.73 2.85
CA ARG A 94 7.06 0.51 2.81
C ARG A 94 8.20 0.35 3.81
N LEU A 95 9.42 0.22 3.31
CA LEU A 95 10.62 0.07 4.12
C LEU A 95 11.14 1.44 4.53
N GLN A 96 11.32 1.65 5.84
CA GLN A 96 11.93 2.87 6.36
C GLN A 96 12.84 2.57 7.56
N LYS A 97 14.10 3.00 7.48
CA LYS A 97 15.08 2.91 8.57
C LYS A 97 16.04 4.10 8.52
N GLY A 98 15.82 5.09 9.38
CA GLY A 98 16.60 6.33 9.36
C GLY A 98 16.50 7.02 8.00
N ARG A 99 17.62 7.14 7.28
CA ARG A 99 17.65 7.71 5.91
C ARG A 99 17.39 6.69 4.80
N GLN A 100 17.35 5.40 5.11
CA GLN A 100 17.09 4.35 4.12
C GLN A 100 15.59 4.18 3.93
N GLN A 101 15.14 4.25 2.68
CA GLN A 101 13.74 4.08 2.29
C GLN A 101 13.66 3.13 1.09
N GLY A 102 12.57 2.39 0.98
CA GLY A 102 12.35 1.48 -0.13
C GLY A 102 10.92 0.94 -0.19
N ILE A 103 10.63 0.19 -1.25
CA ILE A 103 9.37 -0.51 -1.42
C ILE A 103 9.72 -1.98 -1.65
N LEU A 104 9.10 -2.85 -0.87
CA LEU A 104 9.17 -4.30 -1.05
C LEU A 104 7.79 -4.78 -1.47
N THR A 105 7.71 -5.33 -2.68
CA THR A 105 6.48 -5.95 -3.17
C THR A 105 6.65 -7.46 -3.03
N PHE A 106 5.61 -8.15 -2.60
CA PHE A 106 5.49 -9.60 -2.72
C PHE A 106 4.34 -9.88 -3.67
N GLN A 107 4.55 -10.73 -4.66
CA GLN A 107 3.51 -11.20 -5.58
C GLN A 107 3.40 -12.71 -5.48
N LYS A 108 2.18 -13.21 -5.30
CA LYS A 108 1.90 -14.65 -5.30
C LYS A 108 1.83 -15.14 -6.74
N ASN A 109 2.94 -15.66 -7.24
CA ASN A 109 3.06 -16.22 -8.58
C ASN A 109 3.84 -17.55 -8.51
N THR A 110 3.78 -18.36 -9.57
CA THR A 110 4.70 -19.48 -9.74
C THR A 110 6.09 -18.93 -10.01
N CYS A 111 6.92 -18.86 -8.98
CA CYS A 111 8.29 -18.35 -9.06
C CYS A 111 9.22 -19.45 -9.60
N ASN A 112 9.87 -19.18 -10.73
CA ASN A 112 10.98 -19.99 -11.22
C ASN A 112 12.28 -19.25 -10.91
N ASN A 113 13.11 -19.77 -10.01
CA ASN A 113 14.38 -19.15 -9.62
C ASN A 113 15.56 -19.59 -10.52
N GLY A 114 15.27 -20.17 -11.69
CA GLY A 114 16.25 -20.46 -12.73
C GLY A 114 17.26 -21.56 -12.41
N MET A 115 17.24 -22.13 -11.20
CA MET A 115 18.29 -23.07 -10.78
C MET A 115 17.82 -24.33 -10.03
N SER A 116 16.54 -24.46 -9.64
CA SER A 116 16.04 -25.74 -9.09
C SER A 116 14.55 -25.95 -9.31
N ASP A 117 14.18 -27.16 -9.74
CA ASP A 117 12.82 -27.75 -9.73
C ASP A 117 12.21 -27.90 -8.30
N ILE A 118 12.65 -27.09 -7.34
CA ILE A 118 12.19 -27.14 -5.96
C ILE A 118 11.10 -26.08 -5.79
N SER A 119 9.85 -26.55 -5.88
CA SER A 119 8.75 -25.90 -5.18
C SER A 119 9.10 -25.94 -3.68
N SER A 120 9.49 -24.80 -3.11
CA SER A 120 9.74 -24.70 -1.68
C SER A 120 8.41 -24.90 -0.95
N THR A 121 8.14 -26.15 -0.56
CA THR A 121 7.05 -26.53 0.33
C THR A 121 7.39 -25.99 1.70
N THR A 122 7.06 -24.73 1.98
CA THR A 122 6.62 -24.18 3.27
C THR A 122 6.36 -22.70 3.05
N THR A 123 5.09 -22.31 3.12
CA THR A 123 4.59 -20.94 2.88
C THR A 123 4.58 -20.56 1.40
N GLN A 124 3.46 -20.01 0.91
CA GLN A 124 3.21 -19.76 -0.52
C GLN A 124 4.40 -19.03 -1.18
N PRO A 125 4.86 -19.43 -2.38
CA PRO A 125 6.00 -18.79 -3.02
C PRO A 125 5.60 -17.37 -3.41
N TYR A 126 6.01 -16.41 -2.60
CA TYR A 126 5.89 -15.02 -2.97
C TYR A 126 7.19 -14.60 -3.66
N CYS A 127 7.09 -14.16 -4.89
CA CYS A 127 8.17 -13.49 -5.63
C CYS A 127 8.25 -12.04 -5.18
N THR A 128 9.43 -11.42 -5.22
CA THR A 128 9.56 -9.96 -5.08
C THR A 128 9.41 -9.25 -6.41
#